data_AF-A0A841J1I4-F1
#
_entry.id   AF-A0A841J1I4-F1
#
_cell.length_a   1.000
_cell.length_b   1.000
_cell.length_c   1.000
_cell.angle_alpha   90.00
_cell.angle_beta   90.00
_cell.angle_gamma   90.00
#
_symmetry.space_group_name_H-M   'P 1'
#
loop_
_entity.id
_entity.type
_entity.pdbx_description
1 polymer ?
#
loop_
_entity_poly.entity_id
_entity_poly.type
_entity_poly.pdbx_seq_one_letter_code
_entity_poly.pdbx_strand_id
1 'polypeptide(L)'
;MTTMKKAKRCCGTSVGVLIEDQQDRLLMVTRGWWPRGTAPVAGHVRDSHASVAEALVAEVQEETGLRVTGSGLLWQGHLPNLCASLPAVPTPGHYWWVATATAEGTLTPAPGETTGAAWYTPDQVRALAEATLAHYRAGGVPAHQPDASMEAVWLRLLHETGRLGWLTSKDLDLVETAYSTAPGEYWLGGRP
;
A
#
# COMPACT_ATOMS: atom_id res chain seq x y z
N MET A 1 15.13 30.21 -10.31
CA MET A 1 14.10 30.30 -9.26
C MET A 1 13.27 29.02 -9.32
N THR A 2 13.59 28.03 -8.49
CA THR A 2 12.81 26.80 -8.40
C THR A 2 11.54 27.13 -7.64
N THR A 3 10.39 27.03 -8.30
CA THR A 3 9.09 27.19 -7.65
C THR A 3 8.96 26.09 -6.59
N MET A 4 9.01 26.46 -5.32
CA MET A 4 8.65 25.53 -4.24
C MET A 4 7.18 25.13 -4.45
N LYS A 5 6.95 23.91 -4.96
CA LYS A 5 5.62 23.34 -5.10
C LYS A 5 5.02 23.23 -3.70
N LYS A 6 3.86 23.85 -3.47
CA LYS A 6 3.16 23.79 -2.19
C LYS A 6 2.95 22.32 -1.82
N ALA A 7 3.41 21.91 -0.63
CA ALA A 7 3.27 20.54 -0.16
C ALA A 7 1.79 20.13 -0.15
N LYS A 8 1.43 19.10 -0.94
CA LYS A 8 0.07 18.52 -0.98
C LYS A 8 -0.17 17.79 0.35
N ARG A 9 -1.36 17.98 0.91
CA ARG A 9 -1.83 17.22 2.07
C ARG A 9 -2.61 16.00 1.61
N CYS A 10 -2.45 14.88 2.31
CA CYS A 10 -3.27 13.69 2.12
C CYS A 10 -4.75 14.00 2.38
N CYS A 11 -5.64 13.34 1.62
CA CYS A 11 -7.08 13.43 1.78
C CYS A 11 -7.65 12.60 2.95
N GLY A 12 -6.82 11.74 3.57
CA GLY A 12 -7.21 10.90 4.72
C GLY A 12 -8.02 9.67 4.35
N THR A 13 -8.02 9.27 3.08
CA THR A 13 -8.78 8.11 2.58
C THR A 13 -7.96 7.31 1.61
N SER A 14 -8.05 5.98 1.70
CA SER A 14 -7.34 5.06 0.82
C SER A 14 -8.23 3.90 0.39
N VAL A 15 -7.95 3.38 -0.79
CA VAL A 15 -8.47 2.10 -1.28
C VAL A 15 -7.32 1.13 -1.46
N GLY A 16 -7.53 -0.13 -1.09
CA GLY A 16 -6.61 -1.23 -1.35
C GLY A 16 -7.33 -2.35 -2.10
N VAL A 17 -6.65 -2.98 -3.06
CA VAL A 17 -7.26 -3.95 -3.96
C VAL A 17 -6.46 -5.24 -3.97
N LEU A 18 -7.13 -6.33 -3.62
CA LEU A 18 -6.58 -7.69 -3.68
C LEU A 18 -7.08 -8.37 -4.96
N ILE A 19 -6.16 -8.64 -5.89
CA ILE A 19 -6.43 -9.37 -7.13
C ILE A 19 -5.62 -10.65 -7.07
N GLU A 20 -6.31 -11.79 -7.13
CA GLU A 20 -5.72 -13.13 -7.13
C GLU A 20 -5.96 -13.78 -8.49
N ASP A 21 -4.97 -14.52 -9.00
CA ASP A 21 -5.14 -15.33 -10.22
C ASP A 21 -5.62 -16.76 -9.90
N GLN A 22 -5.74 -17.59 -10.93
CA GLN A 22 -6.22 -18.97 -10.80
C GLN A 22 -5.23 -19.89 -10.05
N GLN A 23 -4.02 -19.42 -9.74
CA GLN A 23 -3.01 -20.14 -8.99
C GLN A 23 -2.83 -19.56 -7.57
N ASP A 24 -3.82 -18.82 -7.07
CA ASP A 24 -3.81 -18.15 -5.76
C ASP A 24 -2.62 -17.19 -5.58
N ARG A 25 -2.09 -16.64 -6.67
CA ARG A 25 -1.03 -15.64 -6.61
C ARG A 25 -1.64 -14.26 -6.51
N LEU A 26 -1.10 -13.43 -5.61
CA LEU A 26 -1.54 -12.07 -5.38
C LEU A 26 -0.81 -11.10 -6.33
N LEU A 27 -1.55 -10.25 -7.02
CA LEU A 27 -0.95 -9.15 -7.77
C LEU A 27 -0.43 -8.10 -6.81
N MET A 28 0.87 -7.83 -6.88
CA MET A 28 1.52 -6.83 -6.06
C MET A 28 2.48 -5.98 -6.88
N VAL A 29 2.74 -4.79 -6.36
CA VAL A 29 3.47 -3.69 -6.97
C VAL A 29 4.61 -3.32 -6.03
N THR A 30 5.82 -3.16 -6.56
CA THR A 30 6.96 -2.68 -5.76
C THR A 30 7.11 -1.17 -5.96
N ARG A 31 7.07 -0.42 -4.85
CA ARG A 31 7.12 1.04 -4.88
C ARG A 31 8.55 1.52 -5.12
N GLY A 32 8.73 2.51 -5.98
CA GLY A 32 10.03 3.15 -6.20
C GLY A 32 10.39 4.23 -5.17
N TRP A 33 9.47 4.54 -4.27
CA TRP A 33 9.55 5.67 -3.35
C TRP A 33 8.72 5.40 -2.09
N TRP A 34 8.96 6.16 -1.02
CA TRP A 34 8.32 5.95 0.28
C TRP A 34 6.77 6.09 0.19
N PRO A 35 5.97 5.28 0.91
CA PRO A 35 6.34 4.13 1.74
C PRO A 35 7.08 3.03 0.96
N ARG A 36 8.12 2.45 1.55
CA ARG A 36 8.94 1.42 0.88
C ARG A 36 8.31 0.04 1.00
N GLY A 37 8.58 -0.80 0.00
CA GLY A 37 8.22 -2.20 -0.05
C GLY A 37 7.31 -2.56 -1.22
N THR A 38 6.98 -3.84 -1.28
CA THR A 38 6.00 -4.43 -2.19
C THR A 38 4.63 -4.46 -1.51
N ALA A 39 3.59 -4.14 -2.26
CA ALA A 39 2.22 -3.97 -1.76
C ALA A 39 1.21 -4.41 -2.83
N PRO A 40 0.03 -4.92 -2.46
CA PRO A 40 -1.11 -4.92 -3.38
C PRO A 40 -1.44 -3.49 -3.86
N VAL A 41 -2.24 -3.39 -4.93
CA VAL A 41 -2.65 -2.11 -5.51
C VAL A 41 -3.34 -1.24 -4.46
N ALA A 42 -2.91 0.01 -4.35
CA ALA A 42 -3.56 0.97 -3.46
C ALA A 42 -3.27 2.42 -3.84
N GLY A 43 -4.25 3.26 -3.54
CA GLY A 43 -4.03 4.70 -3.57
C GLY A 43 -5.17 5.48 -2.91
N HIS A 44 -5.21 6.77 -3.20
CA HIS A 44 -6.07 7.71 -2.49
C HIS A 44 -7.45 7.76 -3.13
N VAL A 45 -8.51 7.90 -2.31
CA VAL A 45 -9.87 8.04 -2.85
C VAL A 45 -10.20 9.50 -3.17
N ARG A 46 -10.20 10.36 -2.14
CA ARG A 46 -10.81 11.69 -2.23
C ARG A 46 -9.88 12.80 -2.73
N ASP A 47 -8.68 12.48 -3.21
CA ASP A 47 -7.83 13.49 -3.82
C ASP A 47 -8.09 13.65 -5.33
N SER A 48 -8.66 12.63 -5.98
CA SER A 48 -8.94 12.62 -7.41
C SER A 48 -10.28 11.95 -7.80
N HIS A 49 -10.96 11.22 -6.90
CA HIS A 49 -12.15 10.42 -7.26
C HIS A 49 -13.39 10.77 -6.43
N ALA A 50 -14.57 10.58 -7.04
CA ALA A 50 -15.85 10.84 -6.39
C ALA A 50 -16.32 9.66 -5.51
N SER A 51 -15.80 8.45 -5.75
CA SER A 51 -16.20 7.24 -5.02
C SER A 51 -15.06 6.23 -4.85
N VAL A 52 -15.23 5.32 -3.88
CA VAL A 52 -14.31 4.19 -3.64
C VAL A 52 -14.26 3.25 -4.85
N ALA A 53 -15.40 3.01 -5.51
CA ALA A 53 -15.47 2.16 -6.69
C ALA A 53 -14.69 2.76 -7.87
N GLU A 54 -14.82 4.07 -8.07
CA GLU A 54 -14.06 4.79 -9.10
C GLU A 54 -12.55 4.75 -8.82
N ALA A 55 -12.15 5.04 -7.58
CA ALA A 55 -10.74 4.97 -7.17
C ALA A 55 -10.18 3.56 -7.36
N LEU A 56 -10.89 2.52 -6.94
CA LEU A 56 -10.46 1.13 -7.14
C LEU A 56 -10.16 0.82 -8.61
N VAL A 57 -11.06 1.21 -9.52
CA VAL A 57 -10.90 0.94 -10.95
C VAL A 57 -9.72 1.74 -11.51
N ALA A 58 -9.60 3.02 -11.14
CA ALA A 58 -8.52 3.88 -11.58
C ALA A 58 -7.16 3.36 -11.12
N GLU A 59 -6.98 3.08 -9.83
CA GLU A 59 -5.71 2.62 -9.25
C GLU A 59 -5.25 1.29 -9.87
N VAL A 60 -6.15 0.33 -10.08
CA VAL A 60 -5.81 -0.93 -10.76
C VAL A 60 -5.35 -0.68 -12.18
N GLN A 61 -6.06 0.17 -12.92
CA GLN A 61 -5.72 0.48 -14.31
C GLN A 61 -4.40 1.24 -14.43
N GLU A 62 -4.13 2.19 -13.52
CA GLU A 62 -2.93 3.02 -13.51
C GLU A 62 -1.67 2.22 -13.11
N GLU A 63 -1.75 1.43 -12.04
CA GLU A 63 -0.57 0.73 -11.51
C GLU A 63 -0.24 -0.56 -12.28
N THR A 64 -1.24 -1.20 -12.90
CA THR A 64 -1.09 -2.56 -13.45
C THR A 64 -1.48 -2.67 -14.93
N GLY A 65 -2.22 -1.71 -15.46
CA GLY A 65 -2.77 -1.77 -16.81
C GLY A 65 -4.02 -2.65 -16.97
N LEU A 66 -4.48 -3.32 -15.91
CA LEU A 66 -5.61 -4.25 -15.98
C LEU A 66 -6.97 -3.55 -15.88
N ARG A 67 -7.99 -4.14 -16.51
CA ARG A 67 -9.38 -3.70 -16.41
C ARG A 67 -10.14 -4.51 -15.37
N VAL A 68 -10.69 -3.85 -14.36
CA VAL A 68 -11.56 -4.48 -13.36
C VAL A 68 -12.88 -4.92 -13.98
N THR A 69 -13.31 -6.15 -13.67
CA THR A 69 -14.57 -6.76 -14.16
C THR A 69 -15.57 -7.04 -13.04
N GLY A 70 -15.13 -7.00 -11.78
CA GLY A 70 -15.95 -7.17 -10.60
C GLY A 70 -15.17 -6.84 -9.34
N SER A 71 -15.86 -6.47 -8.27
CA SER A 71 -15.23 -6.17 -6.98
C SER A 71 -16.17 -6.44 -5.80
N GLY A 72 -15.59 -6.61 -4.62
CA GLY A 72 -16.32 -6.80 -3.37
C GLY A 72 -15.54 -6.28 -2.18
N LEU A 73 -16.20 -5.54 -1.28
CA LEU A 73 -15.58 -5.01 -0.07
C LEU A 73 -15.25 -6.16 0.89
N LEU A 74 -14.01 -6.22 1.38
CA LEU A 74 -13.54 -7.18 2.36
C LEU A 74 -13.45 -6.57 3.76
N TRP A 75 -12.92 -5.34 3.83
CA TRP A 75 -12.64 -4.68 5.10
C TRP A 75 -12.69 -3.16 4.94
N GLN A 76 -13.01 -2.46 6.03
CA GLN A 76 -12.85 -1.01 6.12
C GLN A 76 -12.50 -0.60 7.55
N GLY A 77 -11.73 0.46 7.69
CA GLY A 77 -11.32 0.96 8.99
C GLY A 77 -10.27 2.05 8.90
N HIS A 78 -10.06 2.75 10.00
CA HIS A 78 -9.00 3.75 10.08
C HIS A 78 -7.68 3.13 10.53
N LEU A 79 -6.59 3.41 9.82
CA LEU A 79 -5.23 3.10 10.25
C LEU A 79 -4.39 4.40 10.31
N PRO A 80 -3.51 4.58 11.31
CA PRO A 80 -2.69 5.77 11.44
C PRO A 80 -1.50 5.80 10.46
N ASN A 81 -1.56 5.04 9.36
CA ASN A 81 -0.45 4.94 8.42
C ASN A 81 -0.20 6.25 7.68
N LEU A 82 1.07 6.58 7.58
CA LEU A 82 1.57 7.77 6.90
C LEU A 82 1.77 7.46 5.39
N CYS A 83 1.51 8.42 4.50
CA CYS A 83 1.80 8.38 3.05
C CYS A 83 2.69 9.58 2.67
N ALA A 84 3.40 9.59 1.55
CA ALA A 84 4.43 10.63 1.29
C ALA A 84 3.94 12.10 1.21
N SER A 85 2.63 12.34 1.32
CA SER A 85 2.04 13.67 1.48
C SER A 85 1.96 14.08 2.96
N LEU A 86 1.82 15.38 3.24
CA LEU A 86 1.56 15.83 4.61
C LEU A 86 0.32 15.11 5.19
N PRO A 87 0.30 14.73 6.49
CA PRO A 87 -0.80 13.94 7.04
C PRO A 87 -2.14 14.65 6.92
N ALA A 88 -3.22 13.88 6.81
CA ALA A 88 -4.58 14.41 6.91
C ALA A 88 -4.81 15.08 8.28
N VAL A 89 -5.77 16.00 8.33
CA VAL A 89 -6.20 16.71 9.55
C VAL A 89 -7.72 16.60 9.70
N PRO A 90 -8.26 16.50 10.93
CA PRO A 90 -7.56 16.52 12.22
C PRO A 90 -6.89 15.19 12.59
N THR A 91 -7.24 14.09 11.91
CA THR A 91 -6.75 12.74 12.21
C THR A 91 -5.71 12.32 11.17
N PRO A 92 -4.42 12.15 11.56
CA PRO A 92 -3.42 11.55 10.70
C PRO A 92 -3.76 10.09 10.37
N GLY A 93 -3.45 9.65 9.16
CA GLY A 93 -3.77 8.31 8.71
C GLY A 93 -4.73 8.29 7.52
N HIS A 94 -5.31 7.12 7.29
CA HIS A 94 -6.29 6.91 6.25
C HIS A 94 -7.45 6.08 6.77
N TYR A 95 -8.67 6.47 6.39
CA TYR A 95 -9.78 5.54 6.37
C TYR A 95 -9.69 4.69 5.11
N TRP A 96 -9.51 3.39 5.30
CA TRP A 96 -9.30 2.42 4.25
C TRP A 96 -10.60 1.72 3.85
N TRP A 97 -10.71 1.41 2.56
CA TRP A 97 -11.57 0.36 2.02
C TRP A 97 -10.67 -0.65 1.33
N VAL A 98 -10.65 -1.89 1.82
CA VAL A 98 -9.95 -3.00 1.15
C VAL A 98 -10.98 -3.88 0.47
N ALA A 99 -10.79 -4.09 -0.83
CA ALA A 99 -11.68 -4.90 -1.64
C ALA A 99 -10.91 -6.01 -2.35
N THR A 100 -11.61 -7.09 -2.69
CA THR A 100 -11.16 -7.99 -3.75
C THR A 100 -11.65 -7.49 -5.09
N ALA A 101 -10.91 -7.80 -6.17
CA ALA A 101 -11.36 -7.55 -7.53
C ALA A 101 -10.96 -8.69 -8.48
N THR A 102 -11.81 -8.93 -9.47
CA THR A 102 -11.44 -9.66 -10.68
C THR A 102 -11.02 -8.67 -11.75
N ALA A 103 -9.96 -8.97 -12.48
CA ALA A 103 -9.46 -8.11 -13.55
C ALA A 103 -8.97 -8.92 -14.75
N GLU A 104 -9.00 -8.30 -15.92
CA GLU A 104 -8.52 -8.91 -17.17
C GLU A 104 -7.58 -7.98 -17.92
N GLY A 105 -6.82 -8.56 -18.86
CA GLY A 105 -5.82 -7.86 -19.66
C GLY A 105 -4.42 -8.42 -19.44
N THR A 106 -3.42 -7.67 -19.91
CA THR A 106 -2.01 -8.00 -19.76
C THR A 106 -1.36 -6.98 -18.83
N LEU A 107 -0.60 -7.45 -17.85
CA LEU A 107 0.14 -6.58 -16.95
C LEU A 107 1.04 -5.64 -17.76
N THR A 108 0.80 -4.34 -17.62
CA THR A 108 1.54 -3.27 -18.28
C THR A 108 1.85 -2.21 -17.22
N PRO A 109 2.84 -2.45 -16.34
CA PRO A 109 3.16 -1.52 -15.26
C PRO A 109 3.57 -0.15 -15.81
N ALA A 110 3.04 0.93 -15.25
CA ALA A 110 3.38 2.28 -15.68
C ALA A 110 4.85 2.62 -15.33
N PRO A 111 5.68 3.05 -16.30
CA PRO A 111 7.04 3.48 -16.01
C PRO A 111 7.05 4.73 -15.10
N GLY A 112 7.64 4.63 -13.90
CA GLY A 112 7.98 5.79 -13.06
C GLY A 112 7.29 5.90 -11.69
N GLU A 113 6.27 5.09 -11.38
CA GLU A 113 5.63 5.06 -10.05
C GLU A 113 5.96 3.79 -9.27
N THR A 114 6.18 2.72 -10.02
CA THR A 114 6.43 1.37 -9.54
C THR A 114 7.71 0.86 -10.21
N THR A 115 8.50 0.05 -9.51
CA THR A 115 9.64 -0.67 -10.13
C THR A 115 9.16 -1.93 -10.87
N GLY A 116 7.87 -2.27 -10.75
CA GLY A 116 7.16 -3.31 -11.49
C GLY A 116 5.90 -3.78 -10.75
N ALA A 117 5.03 -4.50 -11.48
CA ALA A 117 3.92 -5.28 -10.93
C ALA A 117 4.12 -6.76 -11.31
N ALA A 118 3.89 -7.66 -10.36
CA ALA A 118 4.07 -9.09 -10.55
C ALA A 118 3.08 -9.91 -9.71
N TRP A 119 2.92 -11.18 -10.08
CA TRP A 119 2.14 -12.15 -9.33
C TRP A 119 3.02 -12.85 -8.28
N TYR A 120 2.59 -12.82 -7.02
CA TYR A 120 3.32 -13.39 -5.88
C TYR A 120 2.58 -14.59 -5.31
N THR A 121 3.26 -15.72 -5.16
CA THR A 121 2.69 -16.89 -4.48
C THR A 121 2.48 -16.61 -2.99
N PRO A 122 1.63 -17.38 -2.29
CA PRO A 122 1.45 -17.23 -0.84
C PRO A 122 2.76 -17.29 -0.05
N ASP A 123 3.71 -18.13 -0.45
CA ASP A 123 5.04 -18.22 0.19
C ASP A 123 5.89 -16.97 -0.05
N GLN A 124 5.81 -16.37 -1.24
CA GLN A 124 6.50 -15.11 -1.51
C GLN A 124 5.89 -13.95 -0.73
N VAL A 125 4.56 -13.89 -0.62
CA VAL A 125 3.84 -12.93 0.22
C VAL A 125 4.26 -13.08 1.69
N ARG A 126 4.34 -14.32 2.19
CA ARG A 126 4.85 -14.61 3.54
C ARG A 126 6.30 -14.12 3.71
N ALA A 127 7.19 -14.46 2.79
CA ALA A 127 8.60 -14.07 2.88
C ALA A 127 8.78 -12.53 2.92
N LEU A 128 7.99 -11.78 2.13
CA LEU A 128 7.99 -10.32 2.17
C LEU A 128 7.52 -9.78 3.53
N ALA A 129 6.48 -10.36 4.12
CA ALA A 129 6.00 -10.00 5.45
C ALA A 129 7.04 -10.32 6.54
N GLU A 130 7.68 -11.49 6.48
CA GLU A 130 8.75 -11.88 7.40
C GLU A 130 9.96 -10.94 7.30
N ALA A 131 10.35 -10.53 6.09
CA ALA A 131 11.41 -9.55 5.87
C ALA A 131 11.09 -8.19 6.54
N THR A 132 9.85 -7.72 6.42
CA THR A 132 9.37 -6.51 7.10
C THR A 132 9.46 -6.64 8.62
N LEU A 133 8.98 -7.76 9.18
CA LEU A 133 9.06 -8.01 10.61
C LEU A 133 10.51 -8.11 11.10
N ALA A 134 11.37 -8.80 10.37
CA ALA A 134 12.79 -8.94 10.71
C ALA A 134 13.48 -7.58 10.79
N HIS A 135 13.22 -6.69 9.83
CA HIS A 135 13.73 -5.32 9.82
C HIS A 135 13.32 -4.55 11.08
N TYR A 136 12.03 -4.50 11.40
CA TYR A 136 11.55 -3.72 12.53
C TYR A 136 11.86 -4.36 13.90
N ARG A 137 11.94 -5.69 13.98
CA ARG A 137 12.41 -6.40 15.20
C ARG A 137 13.88 -6.12 15.50
N ALA A 138 14.69 -5.86 14.47
CA ALA A 138 16.08 -5.46 14.61
C ALA A 138 16.26 -3.96 14.94
N GLY A 139 15.16 -3.20 15.12
CA GLY A 139 15.21 -1.76 15.39
C GLY A 139 15.35 -0.90 14.13
N GLY A 140 15.07 -1.46 12.94
CA GLY A 140 15.05 -0.72 11.70
C GLY A 140 14.01 0.41 11.68
N VAL A 141 14.25 1.43 10.87
CA VAL A 141 13.37 2.60 10.72
C VAL A 141 12.67 2.60 9.35
N PRO A 142 11.51 3.28 9.19
CA PRO A 142 10.75 3.26 7.93
C PRO A 142 11.52 3.77 6.71
N ALA A 143 12.43 4.73 6.90
CA ALA A 143 13.26 5.27 5.82
C ALA A 143 14.20 4.22 5.19
N HIS A 144 14.57 3.18 5.96
CA HIS A 144 15.53 2.14 5.56
C HIS A 144 14.86 0.77 5.37
N GLN A 145 13.54 0.71 5.27
CA GLN A 145 12.86 -0.55 4.98
C GLN A 145 13.34 -1.11 3.63
N PRO A 146 13.75 -2.38 3.53
CA PRO A 146 14.26 -2.95 2.28
C PRO A 146 13.21 -3.00 1.16
N ASP A 147 13.62 -2.87 -0.09
CA ASP A 147 12.69 -3.00 -1.24
C ASP A 147 12.15 -4.43 -1.36
N ALA A 148 12.97 -5.44 -1.02
CA ALA A 148 12.56 -6.85 -0.91
C ALA A 148 11.84 -7.13 0.41
N SER A 149 10.82 -6.34 0.74
CA SER A 149 9.95 -6.51 1.90
C SER A 149 8.54 -6.03 1.59
N MET A 150 7.56 -6.31 2.45
CA MET A 150 6.20 -5.81 2.28
C MET A 150 6.00 -4.45 2.95
N GLU A 151 5.35 -3.50 2.30
CA GLU A 151 5.00 -2.22 2.95
C GLU A 151 4.27 -2.46 4.28
N ALA A 152 4.71 -1.78 5.35
CA ALA A 152 4.33 -2.15 6.72
C ALA A 152 2.81 -2.14 6.99
N VAL A 153 2.05 -1.21 6.40
CA VAL A 153 0.59 -1.15 6.58
C VAL A 153 -0.11 -2.39 6.02
N TRP A 154 0.45 -2.99 4.97
CA TRP A 154 -0.13 -4.17 4.33
C TRP A 154 -0.02 -5.43 5.17
N LEU A 155 0.89 -5.50 6.15
CA LEU A 155 0.86 -6.59 7.13
C LEU A 155 -0.44 -6.56 7.94
N ARG A 156 -0.89 -5.37 8.36
CA ARG A 156 -2.18 -5.20 9.05
C ARG A 156 -3.35 -5.50 8.11
N LEU A 157 -3.37 -4.90 6.93
CA LEU A 157 -4.50 -5.07 5.98
C LEU A 157 -4.65 -6.53 5.51
N LEU A 158 -3.55 -7.24 5.24
CA LEU A 158 -3.59 -8.65 4.87
C LEU A 158 -3.92 -9.57 6.05
N HIS A 159 -3.62 -9.17 7.29
CA HIS A 159 -4.11 -9.86 8.47
C HIS A 159 -5.63 -9.75 8.59
N GLU A 160 -6.16 -8.52 8.53
CA GLU A 160 -7.60 -8.23 8.65
C GLU A 160 -8.43 -8.88 7.54
N THR A 161 -7.84 -9.12 6.37
CA THR A 161 -8.47 -9.82 5.23
C THR A 161 -8.15 -11.32 5.17
N GLY A 162 -7.49 -11.87 6.20
CA GLY A 162 -7.24 -13.30 6.37
C GLY A 162 -6.05 -13.90 5.61
N ARG A 163 -5.31 -13.12 4.82
CA ARG A 163 -4.13 -13.57 4.05
C ARG A 163 -2.89 -13.78 4.92
N LEU A 164 -2.76 -13.01 6.00
CA LEU A 164 -1.68 -13.13 7.00
C LEU A 164 -2.23 -13.41 8.40
N GLY A 165 -3.15 -14.38 8.50
CA GLY A 165 -3.76 -14.77 9.78
C GLY A 165 -2.79 -15.35 10.82
N TRP A 166 -1.54 -15.65 10.44
CA TRP A 166 -0.50 -16.13 11.34
C TRP A 166 0.21 -15.02 12.13
N LEU A 167 0.00 -13.75 11.77
CA LEU A 167 0.58 -12.61 12.51
C LEU A 167 0.00 -12.53 13.92
N THR A 168 0.89 -12.30 14.89
CA THR A 168 0.50 -12.14 16.30
C THR A 168 0.13 -10.69 16.61
N SER A 169 -0.58 -10.43 17.72
CA SER A 169 -0.85 -9.05 18.17
C SER A 169 0.43 -8.23 18.35
N LYS A 170 1.51 -8.84 18.83
CA LYS A 170 2.82 -8.19 18.97
C LYS A 170 3.41 -7.78 17.61
N ASP A 171 3.18 -8.58 16.57
CA ASP A 171 3.60 -8.24 15.22
C ASP A 171 2.80 -7.07 14.66
N LEU A 172 1.49 -7.04 14.93
CA LEU A 172 0.60 -5.96 14.53
C LEU A 172 0.96 -4.63 15.22
N ASP A 173 1.24 -4.65 16.53
CA ASP A 173 1.68 -3.48 17.29
C ASP A 173 3.03 -2.93 16.77
N LEU A 174 3.95 -3.84 16.42
CA LEU A 174 5.25 -3.49 15.86
C LEU A 174 5.10 -2.77 14.50
N VAL A 175 4.31 -3.32 13.59
CA VAL A 175 4.13 -2.71 12.26
C VAL A 175 3.28 -1.44 12.33
N GLU A 176 2.35 -1.33 13.28
CA GLU A 176 1.61 -0.10 13.52
C GLU A 176 2.54 1.05 13.89
N THR A 177 3.46 0.79 14.83
CA THR A 177 4.51 1.76 15.17
C THR A 177 5.32 2.13 13.92
N ALA A 178 5.65 1.17 13.06
CA ALA A 178 6.42 1.43 11.85
C ALA A 178 5.68 2.33 10.86
N TYR A 179 4.43 2.00 10.50
CA TYR A 179 3.69 2.78 9.50
C TYR A 179 3.12 4.10 10.04
N SER A 180 3.05 4.28 11.37
CA SER A 180 2.65 5.55 12.00
C SER A 180 3.84 6.49 12.28
N THR A 181 5.07 6.05 12.03
CA THR A 181 6.29 6.84 12.27
C THR A 181 6.75 7.54 10.99
N ALA A 182 6.94 8.86 11.05
CA ALA A 182 7.43 9.61 9.90
C ALA A 182 8.88 9.20 9.55
N PRO A 183 9.24 9.02 8.27
CA PRO A 183 10.63 8.89 7.86
C PRO A 183 11.28 10.25 8.11
N GLY A 184 12.25 10.33 9.03
CA GLY A 184 12.79 11.61 9.49
C GLY A 184 13.26 12.54 8.35
N GLU A 185 13.77 11.96 7.25
CA GLU A 185 14.08 12.67 6.00
C GLU A 185 13.04 12.31 4.91
N TYR A 186 12.78 13.23 3.97
CA TYR A 186 11.89 13.06 2.80
C TYR A 186 10.37 13.14 3.01
N TRP A 187 9.88 13.50 4.21
CA TRP A 187 8.45 13.62 4.53
C TRP A 187 7.71 14.88 3.96
N LEU A 188 8.16 15.46 2.84
CA LEU A 188 7.62 16.74 2.35
C LEU A 188 7.23 16.75 0.86
N GLY A 189 6.40 15.79 0.46
CA GLY A 189 5.38 16.01 -0.58
C GLY A 189 5.86 16.20 -2.02
N GLY A 190 6.88 15.45 -2.46
CA GLY A 190 7.28 15.40 -3.86
C GLY A 190 8.10 14.16 -4.21
N ARG A 191 7.93 13.66 -5.45
CA ARG A 191 8.96 12.84 -6.11
C ARG A 191 10.23 13.71 -6.23
N PRO A 192 11.45 13.16 -6.03
CA PRO A 192 12.67 13.90 -6.32
C PRO A 192 12.70 14.47 -7.74
#